data_AF-A0AAX0IE21-F1
#
_entry.id   AF-A0AAX0IE21-F1
#
_cell.length_a   1.000
_cell.length_b   1.000
_cell.length_c   1.000
_cell.angle_alpha   90.00
_cell.angle_beta   90.00
_cell.angle_gamma   90.00
#
_symmetry.space_group_name_H-M   'P 1'
#
loop_
_entity.id
_entity.type
_entity.pdbx_description
1 polymer ?
#
loop_
_entity_poly.entity_id
_entity_poly.type
_entity_poly.pdbx_seq_one_letter_code
_entity_poly.pdbx_strand_id
1 'polypeptide(L)' 'MLLDVTRFGFATRQQAEDDVDALLARIDKAFAQVAPLLNAALRARMEEHLRPA' A
#
# COMPACT_ATOMS: atom_id res chain seq x y z
N MET A 1 15.90 2.17 -1.26
CA MET A 1 16.25 1.99 -2.69
C MET A 1 15.99 0.54 -3.06
N LEU A 2 15.09 0.29 -4.02
CA LEU A 2 14.82 -1.04 -4.60
C LEU A 2 16.07 -1.50 -5.36
N LEU A 3 17.06 -2.01 -4.63
CA LEU A 3 18.43 -2.20 -5.13
C LEU A 3 18.60 -3.36 -6.12
N ASP A 4 17.59 -4.22 -6.31
CA ASP A 4 17.65 -5.28 -7.31
C ASP A 4 16.24 -5.78 -7.68
N VAL A 5 15.47 -4.98 -8.42
CA VAL A 5 14.08 -5.28 -8.82
C VAL A 5 13.94 -6.60 -9.58
N THR A 6 15.00 -7.05 -10.24
CA THR A 6 15.08 -8.33 -10.95
C THR A 6 15.08 -9.53 -10.00
N ARG A 7 15.63 -9.42 -8.78
CA ARG A 7 15.56 -10.49 -7.76
C ARG A 7 14.13 -10.76 -7.30
N PHE A 8 13.27 -9.75 -7.39
CA PHE A 8 11.86 -9.86 -7.05
C PHE A 8 10.99 -10.23 -8.26
N GLY A 9 11.60 -10.53 -9.42
CA GLY A 9 10.89 -10.97 -10.61
C GLY A 9 10.29 -9.84 -11.45
N PHE A 10 10.60 -8.58 -11.16
CA PHE A 10 10.15 -7.45 -11.99
C PHE A 10 11.08 -7.26 -13.20
N ALA A 11 10.50 -6.97 -14.37
CA ALA A 11 11.28 -6.76 -15.59
C ALA A 11 12.01 -5.41 -15.58
N THR A 12 11.44 -4.40 -14.93
CA THR A 12 12.04 -3.07 -14.79
C THR A 12 11.79 -2.49 -13.41
N ARG A 13 12.54 -1.44 -13.06
CA ARG A 13 12.29 -0.69 -11.83
C ARG A 13 10.95 0.03 -11.87
N GLN A 14 10.58 0.58 -13.02
CA GLN A 14 9.29 1.23 -13.20
C GLN A 14 8.14 0.25 -12.94
N GLN A 15 8.23 -0.98 -13.45
CA GLN A 15 7.22 -2.00 -13.19
C GLN A 15 7.09 -2.32 -11.70
N ALA A 16 8.20 -2.41 -10.97
CA ALA A 16 8.17 -2.64 -9.53
C ALA A 16 7.51 -1.47 -8.78
N GLU A 17 7.76 -0.23 -9.21
CA GLU A 17 7.15 0.97 -8.64
C GLU A 17 5.65 1.01 -8.94
N ASP A 18 5.25 0.76 -10.19
CA ASP A 18 3.84 0.71 -10.63
C ASP A 18 3.05 -0.38 -9.89
N ASP A 19 3.64 -1.57 -9.70
CA ASP A 19 3.01 -2.69 -8.98
C ASP A 19 2.84 -2.39 -7.49
N VAL A 20 3.82 -1.69 -6.87
CA VAL A 20 3.72 -1.23 -5.49
C VAL A 20 2.63 -0.17 -5.35
N ASP A 21 2.55 0.80 -6.25
CA ASP A 21 1.50 1.82 -6.25
C ASP A 21 0.11 1.20 -6.43
N ALA A 22 -0.02 0.24 -7.34
CA ALA A 22 -1.26 -0.51 -7.54
C ALA A 22 -1.66 -1.32 -6.30
N LEU A 23 -0.69 -1.91 -5.59
CA LEU A 23 -0.93 -2.63 -4.34
C LEU A 23 -1.42 -1.67 -3.23
N LEU A 24 -0.76 -0.52 -3.06
CA LEU A 24 -1.16 0.49 -2.07
C LEU A 24 -2.59 0.99 -2.32
N ALA A 25 -2.94 1.27 -3.59
CA ALA A 25 -4.31 1.67 -3.95
C ALA A 25 -5.36 0.58 -3.62
N ARG A 26 -5.01 -0.71 -3.79
CA ARG A 26 -5.90 -1.82 -3.41
C ARG A 26 -6.07 -1.92 -1.89
N ILE A 27 -4.99 -1.72 -1.12
CA ILE A 27 -5.03 -1.72 0.33
C ILE A 27 -5.91 -0.57 0.83
N ASP A 28 -5.76 0.63 0.29
CA ASP A 28 -6.59 1.79 0.63
C ASP A 28 -8.08 1.52 0.37
N LYS A 29 -8.41 0.98 -0.82
CA LYS A 29 -9.77 0.60 -1.17
C LYS A 29 -10.34 -0.50 -0.26
N ALA A 30 -9.53 -1.48 0.13
CA ALA A 30 -9.95 -2.54 1.05
C ALA A 30 -10.16 -1.97 2.46
N PHE A 31 -9.27 -1.08 2.91
CA PHE A 31 -9.40 -0.39 4.19
C PHE A 31 -10.68 0.43 4.25
N ALA A 32 -11.01 1.20 3.21
CA ALA A 32 -12.25 1.98 3.16
C ALA A 32 -13.53 1.12 3.36
N GLN A 33 -13.50 -0.14 2.92
CA GLN A 33 -14.63 -1.07 3.10
C GLN A 33 -14.73 -1.60 4.54
N VAL A 34 -13.60 -1.82 5.22
CA VAL A 34 -13.59 -2.37 6.58
C VAL A 34 -13.54 -1.30 7.66
N ALA A 35 -13.11 -0.07 7.35
CA ALA A 35 -12.98 1.04 8.29
C ALA A 35 -14.25 1.33 9.11
N PRO A 36 -15.48 1.22 8.57
CA PRO A 36 -16.71 1.37 9.35
C PRO A 36 -16.93 0.28 10.41
N LEU A 37 -16.27 -0.88 10.24
CA LEU A 37 -16.35 -2.02 11.15
C LEU A 37 -15.25 -1.99 12.22
N LEU A 38 -14.24 -1.14 12.06
CA LEU A 38 -13.14 -0.99 13.01
C LEU A 38 -13.53 -0.03 14.15
N ASN A 39 -12.96 -0.25 15.33
CA ASN A 39 -13.05 0.74 16.39
C ASN A 39 -12.29 2.02 16.01
N ALA A 40 -12.70 3.16 16.58
CA ALA A 40 -12.19 4.48 16.21
C ALA A 40 -10.67 4.63 16.39
N ALA A 41 -10.09 4.03 17.43
CA ALA A 41 -8.65 4.10 17.70
C ALA A 41 -7.82 3.32 16.67
N LEU A 42 -8.29 2.14 16.26
CA LEU A 42 -7.64 1.32 15.25
C LEU A 42 -7.78 1.95 13.86
N ARG A 43 -8.95 2.53 13.56
CA ARG A 43 -9.17 3.27 12.31
C ARG A 43 -8.23 4.48 12.20
N ALA A 44 -8.14 5.32 13.23
CA ALA A 44 -7.26 6.50 13.21
C ALA A 44 -5.79 6.12 13.01
N ARG A 45 -5.32 5.07 13.70
CA ARG A 45 -3.95 4.56 13.55
C ARG A 45 -3.66 4.04 12.14
N MET A 46 -4.63 3.37 11.52
CA MET A 46 -4.46 2.89 10.14
C MET A 46 -4.53 4.02 9.11
N GLU A 47 -5.37 5.04 9.31
CA GLU A 47 -5.41 6.24 8.47
C GLU A 47 -4.08 7.02 8.53
N GLU A 48 -3.41 7.07 9.69
CA GLU A 48 -2.07 7.67 9.82
C GLU A 48 -1.00 6.89 9.05
N HIS A 49 -1.05 5.55 9.05
CA HIS A 49 -0.09 4.70 8.35
C HIS A 49 -0.29 4.66 6.83
N LEU A 50 -1.51 4.91 6.35
CA LEU A 50 -1.82 4.95 4.92
C LEU A 50 -1.59 6.33 4.30
N ARG A 51 -1.38 7.38 5.10
CA ARG A 51 -1.10 8.71 4.59
C ARG A 51 0.32 8.73 3.99
N PRO A 52 0.48 9.00 2.69
CA PRO A 52 1.80 9.14 2.09
C PRO A 52 2.55 10.29 2.78
N ALA A 53 3.83 10.07 3.08
CA ALA A 53 4.74 11.07 3.65
C ALA A 53 5.03 12.19 2.65
#